data_AF-A0A928D8I5-F1
#
_entry.id   AF-A0A928D8I5-F1
#
_cell.length_a   1.000
_cell.length_b   1.000
_cell.length_c   1.000
_cell.angle_alpha   90.00
_cell.angle_beta   90.00
_cell.angle_gamma   90.00
#
_symmetry.space_group_name_H-M   'P 1'
#
loop_
_entity.id
_entity.type
_entity.pdbx_description
1 polymer ?
#
loop_
_entity_poly.entity_id
_entity_poly.type
_entity_poly.pdbx_seq_one_letter_code
_entity_poly.pdbx_strand_id
1 'polypeptide(L)'
;MTFTVKYRAKDGSVAEETIEATDRADCFAKCRAQGMAVVELKVGSENSGRHCPTRHARPTRPTGRSLRAKLLIAGFLLVAAGVSIWFWCEMGNRTAEKLPVNKVKEQKTQVVDTKPVVKPSTPNVERKSEVLSMTNQYLKRIEMGVEVVSSSARTNQSGAVIEKLRLADGRVIEKVTPPKPIFGNPSDQMIAVALSATPGQAVAPFPDLGSIDDDFKKSLTIPIRIEEGDSEEIKELKLRVKEARAYIAAEIGQGKTAKQCLYEYREEMQRIADSHQMAINQIATMKKEGSSAAEISEFRTRINEYFREKGIAELPELKNRNTEEKE
;
A
#
# COMPACT_ATOMS: atom_id res chain seq x y z
N MET A 1 29.12 13.36 -23.19
CA MET A 1 29.07 12.66 -21.89
C MET A 1 28.97 11.18 -22.15
N THR A 2 29.54 10.33 -21.29
CA THR A 2 29.39 8.88 -21.39
C THR A 2 28.24 8.41 -20.50
N PHE A 3 27.35 7.60 -21.06
CA PHE A 3 26.25 6.97 -20.35
C PHE A 3 26.45 5.47 -20.37
N THR A 4 26.37 4.82 -19.22
CA THR A 4 26.35 3.37 -19.14
C THR A 4 24.89 2.92 -19.10
N VAL A 5 24.48 2.17 -20.11
CA VAL A 5 23.09 1.77 -20.35
C VAL A 5 22.97 0.28 -20.14
N LYS A 6 22.10 -0.14 -19.22
CA LYS A 6 21.64 -1.54 -19.15
C LYS A 6 20.40 -1.70 -20.00
N TYR A 7 20.41 -2.67 -20.91
CA TYR A 7 19.28 -2.92 -21.80
C TYR A 7 18.97 -4.41 -21.89
N ARG A 8 17.73 -4.72 -22.31
CA ARG A 8 17.31 -6.09 -22.63
C ARG A 8 17.58 -6.36 -24.11
N ALA A 9 18.44 -7.34 -24.39
CA ALA A 9 18.73 -7.80 -25.74
C ALA A 9 17.57 -8.62 -26.31
N LYS A 10 17.58 -8.89 -27.63
CA LYS A 10 16.49 -9.61 -28.32
C LYS A 10 16.32 -11.06 -27.85
N ASP A 11 17.36 -11.64 -27.29
CA ASP A 11 17.37 -12.98 -26.68
C ASP A 11 16.79 -12.97 -25.24
N GLY A 12 16.43 -11.80 -24.71
CA GLY A 12 15.90 -11.63 -23.36
C GLY A 12 16.97 -11.45 -22.28
N SER A 13 18.26 -11.55 -22.62
CA SER A 13 19.36 -11.30 -21.69
C SER A 13 19.50 -9.81 -21.36
N VAL A 14 20.08 -9.50 -20.20
CA VAL A 14 20.40 -8.12 -19.80
C VAL A 14 21.87 -7.87 -20.06
N ALA A 15 22.18 -6.89 -20.90
CA ALA A 15 23.54 -6.47 -21.24
C ALA A 15 23.79 -5.02 -20.82
N GLU A 16 25.06 -4.62 -20.72
CA GLU A 16 25.49 -3.28 -20.34
C GLU A 16 26.44 -2.73 -21.39
N GLU A 17 26.19 -1.52 -21.89
CA GLU A 17 26.98 -0.88 -22.94
C GLU A 17 27.16 0.61 -22.64
N THR A 18 28.30 1.17 -23.02
CA THR A 18 28.60 2.58 -22.79
C THR A 18 28.39 3.36 -24.09
N ILE A 19 27.51 4.35 -24.06
CA ILE A 19 27.13 5.18 -25.20
C ILE A 19 27.55 6.61 -24.95
N GLU A 20 28.22 7.21 -25.93
CA GLU A 20 28.52 8.64 -25.94
C GLU A 20 27.34 9.43 -26.50
N ALA A 21 26.83 10.36 -25.70
CA ALA A 21 25.73 11.24 -26.08
C ALA A 21 25.91 12.65 -25.49
N THR A 22 25.28 13.63 -26.12
CA THR A 22 25.36 15.03 -25.67
C THR A 22 24.58 15.24 -24.38
N ASP A 23 23.40 14.63 -24.29
CA ASP A 23 22.51 14.67 -23.14
C ASP A 23 21.76 13.33 -22.98
N ARG A 24 20.90 13.27 -21.96
CA ARG A 24 20.10 12.07 -21.66
C ARG A 24 19.09 11.75 -22.78
N ALA A 25 18.55 12.76 -23.46
CA ALA A 25 17.57 12.57 -24.51
C ALA A 25 18.19 11.98 -25.78
N ASP A 26 19.36 12.49 -26.17
CA ASP A 26 20.20 11.97 -27.26
C ASP A 26 20.62 10.52 -26.99
N CYS A 27 20.96 10.18 -25.74
CA CYS A 27 21.26 8.80 -25.35
C CYS A 27 20.07 7.84 -25.58
N PHE A 28 18.86 8.22 -25.17
CA PHE A 28 17.65 7.42 -25.42
C PHE A 28 17.30 7.33 -26.91
N ALA A 29 17.50 8.40 -27.67
CA ALA A 29 17.28 8.41 -29.12
C ALA A 29 18.21 7.41 -29.82
N LYS A 30 19.50 7.38 -29.46
CA LYS A 30 20.48 6.40 -29.96
C LYS A 30 20.11 4.96 -29.56
N CYS A 31 19.72 4.74 -28.31
CA CYS A 31 19.28 3.42 -27.85
C CYS A 31 18.07 2.90 -28.65
N ARG A 32 17.10 3.78 -28.90
CA ARG A 32 15.91 3.45 -29.69
C ARG A 32 16.25 3.16 -31.16
N ALA A 33 17.17 3.93 -31.76
CA ALA A 33 17.65 3.69 -33.12
C ALA A 33 18.33 2.32 -33.27
N GLN A 34 18.98 1.84 -32.21
CA GLN A 34 19.59 0.51 -32.16
C GLN A 34 18.61 -0.62 -31.75
N GLY A 35 17.34 -0.29 -31.49
CA GLY A 35 16.33 -1.27 -31.08
C GLY A 35 16.53 -1.82 -29.68
N MET A 36 17.21 -1.09 -28.80
CA MET A 36 17.49 -1.51 -27.42
C MET A 36 16.37 -1.05 -26.47
N ALA A 37 15.88 -1.98 -25.65
CA ALA A 37 14.94 -1.68 -24.58
C ALA A 37 15.72 -1.35 -23.30
N VAL A 38 15.89 -0.06 -23.01
CA VAL A 38 16.65 0.45 -21.85
C VAL A 38 15.95 0.11 -20.54
N VAL A 39 16.68 -0.53 -19.62
CA VAL A 39 16.23 -0.90 -18.27
C VAL A 39 16.75 0.09 -17.23
N GLU A 40 18.02 0.47 -17.31
CA GLU A 40 18.67 1.39 -16.37
C GLU A 40 19.67 2.28 -17.12
N LEU A 41 19.74 3.56 -16.76
CA LEU A 41 20.67 4.52 -17.34
C LEU A 41 21.50 5.16 -16.23
N LYS A 42 22.82 4.92 -16.25
CA LYS A 42 23.77 5.56 -15.33
C LYS A 42 24.59 6.59 -16.08
N VAL A 43 24.64 7.81 -15.55
CA VAL A 43 25.52 8.85 -16.07
C VAL A 43 26.91 8.54 -15.53
N GLY A 44 27.85 8.19 -16.41
CA GLY A 44 29.24 8.05 -16.01
C GLY A 44 29.76 9.43 -15.64
N SER A 45 30.07 9.67 -14.36
CA SER A 45 30.89 10.82 -14.01
C SER A 45 32.28 10.56 -14.60
N GLU A 46 32.84 11.50 -15.35
CA GLU A 46 34.21 11.41 -15.86
C GLU A 46 35.15 10.97 -14.73
N ASN A 47 35.60 9.71 -14.79
CA ASN A 47 36.64 9.22 -13.93
C ASN A 47 37.92 9.97 -14.33
N SER A 48 38.21 10.99 -13.53
CA SER A 48 39.47 11.72 -13.49
C SER A 48 40.59 10.79 -13.01
N GLY A 49 41.14 10.02 -13.95
CA GLY A 49 42.24 9.06 -13.74
C GLY A 49 43.42 9.25 -14.70
N ARG A 50 44.09 10.42 -14.59
CA ARG A 50 45.49 10.79 -14.94
C ARG A 50 46.25 10.04 -16.06
N HIS A 51 46.76 10.81 -17.04
CA HIS A 51 48.21 11.04 -17.26
C HIS A 51 48.46 12.27 -18.17
N CYS A 52 49.38 13.16 -17.74
CA CYS A 52 49.90 14.38 -18.40
C CYS A 52 51.04 14.04 -19.41
N PRO A 53 51.53 14.94 -20.31
CA PRO A 53 51.88 16.35 -20.01
C PRO A 53 51.84 17.44 -21.12
N THR A 54 52.02 18.71 -20.67
CA THR A 54 52.38 19.97 -21.38
C THR A 54 51.33 20.60 -22.32
N ARG A 55 51.08 21.93 -22.44
CA ARG A 55 51.86 23.16 -22.18
C ARG A 55 50.92 24.42 -22.25
N HIS A 56 51.24 25.44 -21.45
CA HIS A 56 51.00 26.92 -21.51
C HIS A 56 49.61 27.63 -21.54
N ALA A 57 49.51 28.64 -20.64
CA ALA A 57 48.79 29.94 -20.68
C ALA A 57 47.25 29.93 -20.57
N ARG A 58 46.52 30.79 -19.81
CA ARG A 58 46.71 32.12 -19.18
C ARG A 58 45.63 32.32 -18.09
N PRO A 59 45.70 33.35 -17.21
CA PRO A 59 44.80 33.51 -16.07
C PRO A 59 43.53 34.33 -16.42
N THR A 60 42.37 33.89 -15.95
CA THR A 60 41.12 34.68 -15.95
C THR A 60 40.67 34.98 -14.52
N ARG A 61 40.21 36.23 -14.34
CA ARG A 61 39.90 36.92 -13.07
C ARG A 61 38.67 36.33 -12.36
N PRO A 62 38.57 36.46 -11.01
CA PRO A 62 37.43 36.00 -10.25
C PRO A 62 36.25 36.97 -10.38
N THR A 63 35.13 36.50 -10.93
CA THR A 63 33.85 37.22 -10.89
C THR A 63 33.12 36.88 -9.58
N GLY A 64 32.86 37.92 -8.79
CA GLY A 64 32.22 37.86 -7.47
C GLY A 64 30.75 37.44 -7.52
N ARG A 65 30.50 36.13 -7.48
CA ARG A 65 29.17 35.54 -7.23
C ARG A 65 29.13 34.50 -6.10
N SER A 66 30.19 34.40 -5.29
CA SER A 66 30.36 33.29 -4.33
C SER A 66 29.80 33.52 -2.91
N LEU A 67 29.21 34.68 -2.61
CA LEU A 67 28.67 34.95 -1.26
C LEU A 67 27.24 34.44 -1.05
N ARG A 68 26.41 34.35 -2.10
CA ARG A 68 25.02 33.84 -1.98
C ARG A 68 24.94 32.30 -1.97
N ALA A 69 25.85 31.62 -2.67
CA ALA A 69 25.90 30.15 -2.66
C ALA A 69 26.40 29.57 -1.32
N LYS A 70 27.29 30.29 -0.62
CA LYS A 70 27.83 29.84 0.68
C LYS A 70 26.80 29.94 1.82
N LEU A 71 25.89 30.91 1.76
CA LEU A 71 24.79 31.05 2.73
C LEU A 71 23.72 29.96 2.59
N LEU A 72 23.41 29.53 1.36
CA LEU A 72 22.46 28.44 1.12
C LEU A 72 23.02 27.06 1.51
N ILE A 73 24.32 26.83 1.29
CA ILE A 73 24.99 25.58 1.71
C ILE A 73 25.11 25.50 3.25
N ALA A 74 25.35 26.62 3.93
CA ALA A 74 25.40 26.65 5.40
C ALA A 74 24.01 26.40 6.04
N GLY A 75 22.93 26.92 5.43
CA GLY A 75 21.57 26.65 5.88
C GLY A 75 21.14 25.18 5.71
N PHE A 76 21.52 24.57 4.58
CA PHE A 76 21.19 23.16 4.31
C PHE A 76 21.95 22.19 5.24
N LEU A 77 23.19 22.51 5.62
CA LEU A 77 23.97 21.71 6.56
C LEU A 77 23.42 21.73 7.99
N LEU A 78 22.82 22.84 8.45
CA LEU A 78 22.20 22.92 9.77
C LEU A 78 20.88 22.13 9.85
N VAL A 79 20.08 22.14 8.78
CA VAL A 79 18.83 21.36 8.71
C VAL A 79 19.13 19.86 8.59
N ALA A 80 20.13 19.47 7.79
CA ALA A 80 20.56 18.07 7.68
C ALA A 80 21.12 17.53 9.01
N ALA A 81 21.85 18.35 9.78
CA ALA A 81 22.33 17.98 11.12
C ALA A 81 21.18 17.82 12.14
N GLY A 82 20.15 18.68 12.09
CA GLY A 82 18.98 18.56 12.96
C GLY A 82 18.17 17.29 12.72
N VAL A 83 17.94 16.91 11.45
CA VAL A 83 17.18 15.71 11.08
C VAL A 83 17.94 14.43 11.41
N SER A 84 19.27 14.42 11.27
CA SER A 84 20.09 13.26 11.59
C SER A 84 20.22 13.01 13.10
N ILE A 85 20.26 14.06 13.93
CA ILE A 85 20.24 13.92 15.40
C ILE A 85 18.88 13.38 15.88
N TRP A 86 17.77 13.84 15.28
CA TRP A 86 16.44 13.32 15.61
C TRP A 86 16.28 11.84 15.23
N PHE A 87 16.71 11.45 14.02
CA PHE A 87 16.64 10.07 13.55
C PHE A 87 17.53 9.11 14.36
N TRP A 88 18.68 9.59 14.88
CA TRP A 88 19.57 8.76 15.72
C TRP A 88 19.04 8.58 17.15
N CYS A 89 18.38 9.58 17.72
CA CYS A 89 17.66 9.45 19.00
C CYS A 89 16.44 8.52 18.91
N GLU A 90 15.74 8.49 17.77
CA GLU A 90 14.57 7.61 17.55
C GLU A 90 14.97 6.13 17.39
N MET A 91 16.13 5.84 16.78
CA MET A 91 16.62 4.46 16.63
C MET A 91 17.32 3.89 17.89
N GLY A 92 17.86 4.74 18.76
CA GLY A 92 18.55 4.31 19.99
C GLY A 92 17.64 3.61 21.02
N ASN A 93 16.34 3.88 20.99
CA ASN A 93 15.38 3.33 21.97
C ASN A 93 14.76 1.97 21.58
N ARG A 94 15.21 1.32 20.50
CA ARG A 94 14.65 0.03 20.02
C ARG A 94 15.58 -1.17 20.17
N THR A 95 16.39 -1.23 21.24
CA THR A 95 17.08 -2.47 21.61
C THR A 95 16.84 -2.87 23.05
N ALA A 96 16.15 -4.01 23.19
CA ALA A 96 16.36 -5.08 24.17
C ALA A 96 15.06 -5.56 24.85
N GLU A 97 14.26 -6.34 24.12
CA GLU A 97 13.43 -7.36 24.78
C GLU A 97 13.86 -8.74 24.27
N LYS A 98 14.43 -9.53 25.20
CA LYS A 98 14.94 -10.87 24.96
C LYS A 98 13.77 -11.84 24.90
N LEU A 99 13.54 -12.49 23.75
CA LEU A 99 12.64 -13.64 23.67
C LEU A 99 13.34 -14.91 24.19
N PRO A 100 12.68 -15.73 25.04
CA PRO A 100 13.22 -16.98 25.51
C PRO A 100 13.16 -18.07 24.44
N VAL A 101 14.28 -18.77 24.32
CA VAL A 101 14.46 -20.02 23.56
C VAL A 101 13.58 -21.11 24.17
N ASN A 102 12.58 -21.58 23.41
CA ASN A 102 11.88 -22.82 23.74
C ASN A 102 12.13 -23.86 22.64
N LYS A 103 12.83 -24.92 23.05
CA LYS A 103 13.16 -26.10 22.26
C LYS A 103 11.89 -26.90 21.99
N VAL A 104 11.56 -27.15 20.72
CA VAL A 104 10.60 -28.21 20.36
C VAL A 104 11.24 -29.13 19.31
N LYS A 105 11.10 -30.41 19.61
CA LYS A 105 11.78 -31.59 19.08
C LYS A 105 11.56 -31.82 17.59
N GLU A 106 12.61 -32.33 16.97
CA GLU A 106 12.58 -33.09 15.71
C GLU A 106 11.53 -34.20 15.79
N GLN A 107 10.64 -34.26 14.79
CA GLN A 107 9.81 -35.42 14.57
C GLN A 107 10.06 -35.96 13.16
N LYS A 108 10.41 -37.24 13.18
CA LYS A 108 11.00 -38.08 12.15
C LYS A 108 9.99 -38.44 11.07
N THR A 109 10.39 -38.23 9.82
CA THR A 109 9.76 -38.70 8.58
C THR A 109 9.55 -40.21 8.62
N GLN A 110 8.35 -40.68 8.28
CA GLN A 110 8.10 -42.08 7.96
C GLN A 110 7.55 -42.17 6.54
N VAL A 111 8.32 -42.81 5.68
CA VAL A 111 8.02 -43.15 4.28
C VAL A 111 7.23 -44.46 4.29
N VAL A 112 6.09 -44.50 3.61
CA VAL A 112 5.49 -45.76 3.15
C VAL A 112 5.07 -45.58 1.70
N ASP A 113 5.77 -46.30 0.83
CA ASP A 113 5.40 -46.58 -0.55
C ASP A 113 4.26 -47.61 -0.58
N THR A 114 3.23 -47.37 -1.41
CA THR A 114 2.54 -48.46 -2.11
C THR A 114 1.87 -47.94 -3.40
N LYS A 115 1.98 -48.77 -4.43
CA LYS A 115 1.76 -48.53 -5.87
C LYS A 115 0.32 -48.98 -6.28
N PRO A 116 -0.10 -48.98 -7.57
CA PRO A 116 -1.14 -48.09 -8.12
C PRO A 116 -2.45 -48.79 -8.61
N VAL A 117 -3.32 -47.97 -9.25
CA VAL A 117 -4.50 -48.30 -10.11
C VAL A 117 -5.79 -48.50 -9.32
N VAL A 118 -6.86 -47.70 -9.53
CA VAL A 118 -7.92 -47.88 -10.54
C VAL A 118 -8.67 -46.53 -10.81
N LYS A 119 -8.86 -46.17 -12.09
CA LYS A 119 -9.99 -45.36 -12.63
C LYS A 119 -11.09 -46.35 -13.06
N PRO A 120 -12.41 -46.03 -13.19
CA PRO A 120 -13.01 -44.71 -13.45
C PRO A 120 -14.33 -44.40 -12.71
N SER A 121 -14.78 -43.13 -12.78
CA SER A 121 -16.14 -42.67 -13.16
C SER A 121 -16.54 -41.40 -12.39
N THR A 122 -16.82 -40.34 -13.14
CA THR A 122 -17.54 -39.13 -12.71
C THR A 122 -18.95 -39.49 -12.22
N PRO A 123 -19.49 -38.78 -11.23
CA PRO A 123 -20.41 -37.70 -11.59
C PRO A 123 -20.20 -36.38 -10.84
N ASN A 124 -20.49 -35.34 -11.60
CA ASN A 124 -20.75 -33.96 -11.26
C ASN A 124 -21.79 -33.78 -10.14
N VAL A 125 -21.42 -33.27 -8.96
CA VAL A 125 -22.30 -32.50 -8.04
C VAL A 125 -21.46 -31.52 -7.22
N GLU A 126 -21.57 -30.24 -7.58
CA GLU A 126 -21.81 -29.10 -6.68
C GLU A 126 -20.99 -29.01 -5.36
N ARG A 127 -19.73 -28.55 -5.44
CA ARG A 127 -19.05 -27.93 -4.28
C ARG A 127 -19.46 -26.46 -4.17
N LYS A 128 -20.63 -26.22 -3.59
CA LYS A 128 -20.99 -24.92 -2.99
C LYS A 128 -20.52 -24.89 -1.54
N SER A 129 -19.75 -23.84 -1.23
CA SER A 129 -19.74 -23.11 0.03
C SER A 129 -19.32 -23.83 1.33
N GLU A 130 -18.01 -23.86 1.62
CA GLU A 130 -17.51 -23.99 3.01
C GLU A 130 -17.46 -22.65 3.76
N VAL A 131 -17.63 -21.50 3.08
CA VAL A 131 -17.66 -20.18 3.73
C VAL A 131 -19.05 -19.82 4.33
N LEU A 132 -20.08 -20.65 4.10
CA LEU A 132 -21.42 -20.49 4.71
C LEU A 132 -21.61 -21.28 6.01
N SER A 133 -20.57 -21.99 6.48
CA SER A 133 -20.69 -22.87 7.66
C SER A 133 -20.72 -22.12 9.01
N MET A 134 -20.16 -20.91 9.10
CA MET A 134 -20.22 -20.13 10.34
C MET A 134 -21.53 -19.37 10.54
N THR A 135 -22.25 -19.03 9.48
CA THR A 135 -23.55 -18.32 9.58
C THR A 135 -24.70 -19.27 9.94
N ASN A 136 -24.57 -20.57 9.64
CA ASN A 136 -25.59 -21.58 9.98
C ASN A 136 -25.48 -22.16 11.39
N GLN A 137 -24.42 -21.86 12.16
CA GLN A 137 -24.35 -22.29 13.56
C GLN A 137 -25.31 -21.53 14.48
N TYR A 138 -25.73 -20.30 14.12
CA TYR A 138 -26.72 -19.53 14.89
C TYR A 138 -28.19 -19.85 14.53
N LEU A 139 -28.45 -20.48 13.38
CA LEU A 139 -29.79 -20.99 13.05
C LEU A 139 -30.05 -22.39 13.64
N LYS A 140 -29.02 -23.10 14.10
CA LYS A 140 -29.15 -24.44 14.67
C LYS A 140 -29.70 -24.48 16.11
N ARG A 141 -30.12 -23.34 16.66
CA ARG A 141 -30.70 -23.25 18.01
C ARG A 141 -31.96 -22.39 18.12
N ILE A 142 -32.64 -22.12 17.00
CA ILE A 142 -34.08 -21.88 17.07
C ILE A 142 -34.67 -23.28 16.92
N GLU A 143 -35.05 -23.89 18.05
CA GLU A 143 -35.77 -25.16 18.03
C GLU A 143 -36.97 -25.02 17.08
N MET A 144 -37.11 -25.94 16.12
CA MET A 144 -38.25 -25.97 15.22
C MET A 144 -39.53 -26.03 16.07
N GLY A 145 -40.22 -24.91 16.21
CA GLY A 145 -41.42 -24.80 17.05
C GLY A 145 -41.62 -23.46 17.76
N VAL A 146 -40.61 -22.57 17.83
CA VAL A 146 -40.80 -21.24 18.46
C VAL A 146 -41.29 -20.24 17.42
N GLU A 147 -42.56 -19.85 17.54
CA GLU A 147 -43.22 -18.90 16.64
C GLU A 147 -42.63 -17.48 16.80
N VAL A 148 -42.37 -16.81 15.69
CA VAL A 148 -41.88 -15.42 15.68
C VAL A 148 -43.08 -14.49 15.82
N VAL A 149 -43.18 -13.78 16.94
CA VAL A 149 -44.32 -12.90 17.27
C VAL A 149 -44.22 -11.56 16.55
N SER A 150 -43.01 -11.02 16.40
CA SER A 150 -42.79 -9.77 15.68
C SER A 150 -41.36 -9.69 15.17
N SER A 151 -41.18 -9.19 13.95
CA SER A 151 -39.88 -8.86 13.39
C SER A 151 -39.79 -7.36 13.11
N SER A 152 -38.63 -6.77 13.40
CA SER A 152 -38.26 -5.46 12.89
C SER A 152 -36.90 -5.54 12.24
N ALA A 153 -36.74 -4.95 11.06
CA ALA A 153 -35.47 -4.91 10.35
C ALA A 153 -34.96 -3.48 10.27
N ARG A 154 -33.66 -3.30 10.51
CA ARG A 154 -32.96 -2.02 10.28
C ARG A 154 -31.63 -2.27 9.59
N THR A 155 -31.27 -1.42 8.64
CA THR A 155 -29.94 -1.44 8.03
C THR A 155 -29.02 -0.55 8.86
N ASN A 156 -27.85 -1.07 9.27
CA ASN A 156 -26.87 -0.29 10.00
C ASN A 156 -26.00 0.57 9.04
N GLN A 157 -25.10 1.38 9.59
CA GLN A 157 -24.17 2.20 8.81
C GLN A 157 -23.21 1.39 7.92
N SER A 158 -23.00 0.10 8.23
CA SER A 158 -22.17 -0.80 7.42
C SER A 158 -22.97 -1.54 6.35
N GLY A 159 -24.24 -1.18 6.10
CA GLY A 159 -25.10 -1.83 5.13
C GLY A 159 -25.58 -3.23 5.52
N ALA A 160 -25.29 -3.68 6.75
CA ALA A 160 -25.78 -4.96 7.26
C ALA A 160 -27.23 -4.82 7.74
N VAL A 161 -28.05 -5.81 7.41
CA VAL A 161 -29.45 -5.86 7.82
C VAL A 161 -29.53 -6.54 9.18
N ILE A 162 -29.97 -5.81 10.19
CA ILE A 162 -30.20 -6.29 11.55
C ILE A 162 -31.70 -6.55 11.71
N GLU A 163 -32.07 -7.83 11.73
CA GLU A 163 -33.42 -8.30 12.03
C GLU A 163 -33.54 -8.60 13.52
N LYS A 164 -34.33 -7.81 14.24
CA LYS A 164 -34.76 -8.09 15.61
C LYS A 164 -35.99 -8.98 15.57
N LEU A 165 -35.81 -10.25 15.90
CA LEU A 165 -36.87 -11.25 15.99
C LEU A 165 -37.28 -11.39 17.45
N ARG A 166 -38.53 -11.07 17.77
CA ARG A 166 -39.11 -11.36 19.08
C ARG A 166 -39.83 -12.70 18.98
N LEU A 167 -39.35 -13.66 19.77
CA LEU A 167 -39.90 -15.01 19.85
C LEU A 167 -41.11 -15.05 20.80
N ALA A 168 -41.95 -16.07 20.63
CA ALA A 168 -43.12 -16.32 21.48
C ALA A 168 -42.79 -16.52 22.97
N ASP A 169 -41.57 -16.96 23.27
CA ASP A 169 -41.05 -17.10 24.63
C ASP A 169 -40.54 -15.77 25.24
N GLY A 170 -40.67 -14.65 24.52
CA GLY A 170 -40.24 -13.33 24.96
C GLY A 170 -38.76 -13.01 24.68
N ARG A 171 -37.96 -13.94 24.16
CA ARG A 171 -36.56 -13.68 23.77
C ARG A 171 -36.50 -12.78 22.53
N VAL A 172 -35.48 -11.92 22.49
CA VAL A 172 -35.17 -11.08 21.32
C VAL A 172 -33.86 -11.59 20.72
N ILE A 173 -33.92 -12.05 19.47
CA ILE A 173 -32.75 -12.47 18.70
C ILE A 173 -32.43 -11.38 17.69
N GLU A 174 -31.18 -10.91 17.68
CA GLU A 174 -30.66 -10.06 16.60
C GLU A 174 -29.97 -10.93 15.56
N LYS A 175 -30.56 -11.01 14.36
CA LYS A 175 -29.95 -11.65 13.20
C LYS A 175 -29.30 -10.57 12.34
N VAL A 176 -27.97 -10.61 12.26
CA VAL A 176 -27.19 -9.69 11.44
C VAL A 176 -26.86 -10.40 10.12
N THR A 177 -27.41 -9.88 9.02
CA THR A 177 -27.09 -10.35 7.67
C THR A 177 -26.08 -9.39 7.06
N PRO A 178 -24.84 -9.83 6.79
CA PRO A 178 -23.82 -8.96 6.21
C PRO A 178 -24.22 -8.53 4.79
N PRO A 179 -23.74 -7.36 4.31
CA PRO A 179 -23.96 -6.94 2.94
C PRO A 179 -23.37 -7.97 1.97
N LYS A 180 -24.03 -8.12 0.82
CA LYS A 180 -23.54 -9.00 -0.24
C LYS A 180 -22.12 -8.55 -0.66
N PRO A 181 -21.15 -9.47 -0.80
CA PRO A 181 -19.81 -9.09 -1.22
C PRO A 181 -19.83 -8.51 -2.64
N ILE A 182 -19.01 -7.48 -2.85
CA ILE A 182 -18.88 -6.80 -4.15
C ILE A 182 -18.14 -7.71 -5.14
N PHE A 183 -17.19 -8.50 -4.62
CA PHE A 183 -16.37 -9.41 -5.40
C PHE A 183 -16.72 -10.87 -5.09
N GLY A 184 -16.76 -11.70 -6.14
CA GLY A 184 -16.99 -13.15 -5.98
C GLY A 184 -15.79 -13.90 -5.40
N ASN A 185 -14.58 -13.32 -5.49
CA ASN A 185 -13.36 -13.91 -4.95
C ASN A 185 -12.96 -13.23 -3.62
N PRO A 186 -12.68 -14.00 -2.54
CA PRO A 186 -12.18 -13.46 -1.28
C PRO A 186 -10.94 -12.57 -1.39
N SER A 187 -9.99 -12.88 -2.28
CA SER A 187 -8.77 -12.07 -2.44
C SER A 187 -9.08 -10.68 -2.96
N ASP A 188 -9.96 -10.58 -3.96
CA ASP A 188 -10.36 -9.30 -4.54
C ASP A 188 -11.16 -8.47 -3.52
N GLN A 189 -11.96 -9.15 -2.68
CA GLN A 189 -12.63 -8.50 -1.56
C GLN A 189 -11.65 -7.96 -0.52
N MET A 190 -10.55 -8.67 -0.22
CA MET A 190 -9.50 -8.17 0.69
C MET A 190 -8.74 -6.99 0.08
N ILE A 191 -8.43 -7.03 -1.21
CA ILE A 191 -7.83 -5.90 -1.93
C ILE A 191 -8.78 -4.69 -1.88
N ALA A 192 -10.08 -4.90 -2.07
CA ALA A 192 -11.07 -3.83 -1.98
C ALA A 192 -11.11 -3.21 -0.57
N VAL A 193 -11.08 -4.03 0.48
CA VAL A 193 -11.01 -3.56 1.88
C VAL A 193 -9.72 -2.77 2.13
N ALA A 194 -8.60 -3.19 1.57
CA ALA A 194 -7.35 -2.46 1.66
C ALA A 194 -7.47 -1.07 1.00
N LEU A 195 -8.04 -1.01 -0.20
CA LEU A 195 -8.17 0.21 -0.99
C LEU A 195 -9.29 1.14 -0.53
N SER A 196 -10.23 0.67 0.29
CA SER A 196 -11.33 1.49 0.81
C SER A 196 -10.91 2.37 2.00
N ALA A 197 -9.69 2.23 2.49
CA ALA A 197 -9.19 3.12 3.53
C ALA A 197 -9.02 4.55 2.98
N THR A 198 -9.56 5.51 3.72
CA THR A 198 -9.41 6.93 3.36
C THR A 198 -7.94 7.33 3.55
N PRO A 199 -7.34 8.13 2.64
CA PRO A 199 -5.99 8.65 2.83
C PRO A 199 -5.83 9.33 4.20
N GLY A 200 -4.74 9.00 4.90
CA GLY A 200 -4.47 9.51 6.25
C GLY A 200 -5.23 8.80 7.38
N GLN A 201 -6.10 7.81 7.07
CA GLN A 201 -6.68 6.91 8.07
C GLN A 201 -5.90 5.61 8.16
N ALA A 202 -5.78 5.09 9.37
CA ALA A 202 -5.20 3.77 9.60
C ALA A 202 -6.09 2.68 8.98
N VAL A 203 -5.48 1.76 8.25
CA VAL A 203 -6.17 0.58 7.72
C VAL A 203 -6.40 -0.38 8.88
N ALA A 204 -7.63 -0.89 9.01
CA ALA A 204 -7.94 -1.94 9.98
C ALA A 204 -7.00 -3.15 9.80
N PRO A 205 -6.67 -3.88 10.89
CA PRO A 205 -5.91 -5.11 10.76
C PRO A 205 -6.64 -6.09 9.84
N PHE A 206 -5.90 -6.67 8.89
CA PHE A 206 -6.46 -7.73 8.07
C PHE A 206 -6.82 -8.94 8.95
N PRO A 207 -7.92 -9.64 8.64
CA PRO A 207 -8.18 -10.95 9.24
C PRO A 207 -7.07 -11.93 8.87
N ASP A 208 -7.08 -13.12 9.46
CA ASP A 208 -6.11 -14.15 9.07
C ASP A 208 -6.23 -14.45 7.57
N LEU A 209 -5.13 -14.20 6.86
CA LEU A 209 -5.02 -14.32 5.40
C LEU A 209 -4.58 -15.74 4.97
N GLY A 210 -4.86 -16.77 5.76
CA GLY A 210 -4.32 -18.13 5.62
C GLY A 210 -4.20 -18.64 4.17
N SER A 211 -5.31 -18.73 3.43
CA SER A 211 -5.35 -19.25 2.05
C SER A 211 -5.29 -18.16 0.96
N ILE A 212 -4.93 -16.92 1.31
CA ILE A 212 -5.08 -15.78 0.40
C ILE A 212 -4.29 -15.93 -0.90
N ASP A 213 -3.13 -16.58 -0.86
CA ASP A 213 -2.27 -16.75 -2.04
C ASP A 213 -2.91 -17.70 -3.06
N ASP A 214 -3.58 -18.76 -2.60
CA ASP A 214 -4.28 -19.69 -3.48
C ASP A 214 -5.59 -19.10 -4.01
N ASP A 215 -6.28 -18.33 -3.18
CA ASP A 215 -7.49 -17.61 -3.60
C ASP A 215 -7.16 -16.49 -4.60
N PHE A 216 -6.02 -15.83 -4.43
CA PHE A 216 -5.50 -14.85 -5.38
C PHE A 216 -5.17 -15.49 -6.73
N LYS A 217 -4.48 -16.65 -6.77
CA LYS A 217 -4.25 -17.38 -8.03
C LYS A 217 -5.55 -17.72 -8.76
N LYS A 218 -6.60 -18.13 -8.02
CA LYS A 218 -7.94 -18.36 -8.60
C LYS A 218 -8.54 -17.06 -9.12
N SER A 219 -8.32 -15.93 -8.43
CA SER A 219 -8.86 -14.62 -8.82
C SER A 219 -8.29 -14.14 -10.15
N LEU A 220 -7.07 -14.52 -10.51
CA LEU A 220 -6.47 -14.22 -11.82
C LEU A 220 -7.22 -14.90 -12.97
N THR A 221 -7.90 -16.02 -12.72
CA THR A 221 -8.69 -16.73 -13.75
C THR A 221 -10.11 -16.18 -13.92
N ILE A 222 -10.59 -15.39 -12.94
CA ILE A 222 -11.95 -14.86 -12.92
C ILE A 222 -11.90 -13.35 -13.19
N PRO A 223 -12.40 -12.86 -14.34
CA PRO A 223 -12.39 -11.44 -14.64
C PRO A 223 -13.33 -10.68 -13.69
N ILE A 224 -12.89 -9.49 -13.24
CA ILE A 224 -13.79 -8.55 -12.51
C ILE A 224 -14.69 -7.90 -13.56
N ARG A 225 -16.00 -8.10 -13.42
CA ARG A 225 -17.02 -7.51 -14.30
C ARG A 225 -17.57 -6.23 -13.67
N ILE A 226 -17.54 -5.16 -14.44
CA ILE A 226 -18.22 -3.89 -14.12
C ILE A 226 -19.57 -3.95 -14.83
N GLU A 227 -20.65 -3.87 -14.06
CA GLU A 227 -22.02 -3.99 -14.56
C GLU A 227 -22.62 -2.58 -14.75
N GLU A 228 -23.55 -2.43 -15.69
CA GLU A 228 -24.20 -1.13 -15.94
C GLU A 228 -24.99 -0.62 -14.73
N GLY A 229 -25.54 -1.54 -13.93
CA GLY A 229 -26.27 -1.25 -12.70
C GLY A 229 -25.40 -0.96 -11.48
N ASP A 230 -24.08 -1.05 -11.57
CA ASP A 230 -23.19 -0.65 -10.47
C ASP A 230 -23.29 0.87 -10.25
N SER A 231 -23.20 1.33 -9.00
CA SER A 231 -23.01 2.75 -8.71
C SER A 231 -21.63 3.22 -9.21
N GLU A 232 -21.47 4.51 -9.49
CA GLU A 232 -20.18 5.07 -9.94
C GLU A 232 -19.04 4.76 -8.94
N GLU A 233 -19.32 4.81 -7.64
CA GLU A 233 -18.36 4.42 -6.60
C GLU A 233 -17.94 2.95 -6.70
N ILE A 234 -18.89 2.03 -6.96
CA ILE A 234 -18.59 0.61 -7.14
C ILE A 234 -17.81 0.37 -8.44
N LYS A 235 -18.15 1.08 -9.53
CA LYS A 235 -17.40 1.00 -10.79
C LYS A 235 -15.95 1.42 -10.59
N GLU A 236 -15.74 2.54 -9.91
CA GLU A 236 -14.41 3.05 -9.59
C GLU A 236 -13.64 2.08 -8.69
N LEU A 237 -14.27 1.54 -7.64
CA LEU A 237 -13.64 0.55 -6.77
C LEU A 237 -13.24 -0.72 -7.55
N LYS A 238 -14.13 -1.24 -8.40
CA LYS A 238 -13.83 -2.40 -9.26
C LYS A 238 -12.66 -2.13 -10.21
N LEU A 239 -12.55 -0.92 -10.74
CA LEU A 239 -11.42 -0.50 -11.58
C LEU A 239 -10.11 -0.47 -10.78
N ARG A 240 -10.09 0.18 -9.60
CA ARG A 240 -8.91 0.23 -8.72
C ARG A 240 -8.46 -1.17 -8.26
N VAL A 241 -9.40 -2.05 -7.92
CA VAL A 241 -9.10 -3.44 -7.55
C VAL A 241 -8.52 -4.21 -8.74
N LYS A 242 -9.00 -3.96 -9.96
CA LYS A 242 -8.45 -4.58 -11.17
C LYS A 242 -6.99 -4.15 -11.41
N GLU A 243 -6.67 -2.88 -11.22
CA GLU A 243 -5.30 -2.35 -11.32
C GLU A 243 -4.39 -2.91 -10.23
N ALA A 244 -4.84 -2.87 -8.97
CA ALA A 244 -4.09 -3.41 -7.84
C ALA A 244 -3.81 -4.91 -7.99
N ARG A 245 -4.77 -5.68 -8.51
CA ARG A 245 -4.57 -7.10 -8.82
C ARG A 245 -3.49 -7.31 -9.88
N ALA A 246 -3.45 -6.49 -10.92
CA ALA A 246 -2.40 -6.57 -11.93
C ALA A 246 -1.01 -6.25 -11.35
N TYR A 247 -0.94 -5.26 -10.46
CA TYR A 247 0.28 -4.93 -9.73
C TYR A 247 0.75 -6.09 -8.83
N ILE A 248 -0.14 -6.65 -8.00
CA ILE A 248 0.19 -7.80 -7.13
C ILE A 248 0.62 -9.01 -7.96
N ALA A 249 -0.01 -9.25 -9.11
CA ALA A 249 0.41 -10.32 -10.01
C ALA A 249 1.83 -10.12 -10.55
N ALA A 250 2.22 -8.88 -10.86
CA ALA A 250 3.58 -8.55 -11.29
C ALA A 250 4.60 -8.75 -10.16
N GLU A 251 4.27 -8.37 -8.92
CA GLU A 251 5.11 -8.59 -7.73
C GLU A 251 5.27 -10.09 -7.40
N ILE A 252 4.22 -10.89 -7.60
CA ILE A 252 4.31 -12.36 -7.48
C ILE A 252 5.26 -12.94 -8.51
N GLY A 253 5.27 -12.38 -9.73
CA GLY A 253 6.27 -12.74 -10.76
C GLY A 253 7.71 -12.47 -10.34
N GLN A 254 7.94 -11.59 -9.36
CA GLN A 254 9.25 -11.27 -8.78
C GLN A 254 9.57 -12.12 -7.52
N GLY A 255 8.67 -13.04 -7.14
CA GLY A 255 8.86 -13.95 -6.00
C GLY A 255 8.20 -13.52 -4.70
N LYS A 256 7.40 -12.44 -4.69
CA LYS A 256 6.58 -12.08 -3.53
C LYS A 256 5.30 -12.94 -3.44
N THR A 257 4.70 -12.99 -2.26
CA THR A 257 3.36 -13.56 -2.05
C THR A 257 2.29 -12.46 -2.06
N ALA A 258 1.03 -12.80 -2.37
CA ALA A 258 -0.07 -11.85 -2.28
C ALA A 258 -0.25 -11.36 -0.84
N LYS A 259 -0.07 -12.27 0.13
CA LYS A 259 -0.07 -11.94 1.57
C LYS A 259 0.96 -10.86 1.92
N GLN A 260 2.20 -11.00 1.45
CA GLN A 260 3.24 -9.99 1.67
C GLN A 260 2.88 -8.65 1.04
N CYS A 261 2.40 -8.64 -0.20
CA CYS A 261 2.00 -7.40 -0.88
C CYS A 261 0.92 -6.64 -0.10
N LEU A 262 -0.09 -7.35 0.42
CA LEU A 262 -1.13 -6.75 1.25
C LEU A 262 -0.59 -6.20 2.57
N TYR A 263 0.31 -6.92 3.25
CA TYR A 263 0.92 -6.42 4.48
C TYR A 263 1.82 -5.21 4.25
N GLU A 264 2.66 -5.23 3.21
CA GLU A 264 3.50 -4.08 2.83
C GLU A 264 2.64 -2.84 2.57
N TYR A 265 1.53 -3.00 1.83
CA TYR A 265 0.59 -1.92 1.59
C TYR A 265 -0.05 -1.39 2.88
N ARG A 266 -0.48 -2.28 3.77
CA ARG A 266 -1.06 -1.89 5.07
C ARG A 266 -0.06 -1.14 5.94
N GLU A 267 1.18 -1.61 6.01
CA GLU A 267 2.23 -0.93 6.77
C GLU A 267 2.50 0.46 6.22
N GLU A 268 2.52 0.62 4.90
CA GLU A 268 2.70 1.92 4.28
C GLU A 268 1.55 2.86 4.60
N MET A 269 0.31 2.39 4.48
CA MET A 269 -0.87 3.17 4.86
C MET A 269 -0.87 3.55 6.34
N GLN A 270 -0.38 2.66 7.22
CA GLN A 270 -0.21 2.97 8.64
C GLN A 270 0.80 4.10 8.84
N ARG A 271 1.96 4.07 8.16
CA ARG A 271 2.96 5.16 8.23
C ARG A 271 2.39 6.49 7.75
N ILE A 272 1.58 6.46 6.69
CA ILE A 272 0.89 7.64 6.18
C ILE A 272 -0.10 8.18 7.23
N ALA A 273 -0.90 7.30 7.83
CA ALA A 273 -1.84 7.67 8.89
C ALA A 273 -1.13 8.25 10.12
N ASP A 274 -0.02 7.65 10.54
CA ASP A 274 0.79 8.13 11.66
C ASP A 274 1.35 9.52 11.35
N SER A 275 1.82 9.76 10.12
CA SER A 275 2.30 11.07 9.66
C SER A 275 1.20 12.14 9.71
N HIS A 276 -0.01 11.79 9.27
CA HIS A 276 -1.19 12.65 9.39
C HIS A 276 -1.50 12.97 10.85
N GLN A 277 -1.53 11.95 11.70
CA GLN A 277 -1.86 12.11 13.11
C GLN A 277 -0.82 12.96 13.84
N MET A 278 0.47 12.78 13.54
CA MET A 278 1.54 13.62 14.05
C MET A 278 1.35 15.08 13.67
N ALA A 279 1.03 15.37 12.39
CA ALA A 279 0.79 16.73 11.94
C ALA A 279 -0.44 17.37 12.61
N ILE A 280 -1.53 16.61 12.77
CA ILE A 280 -2.74 17.05 13.49
C ILE A 280 -2.42 17.35 14.95
N ASN A 281 -1.66 16.46 15.62
CA ASN A 281 -1.25 16.64 17.00
C ASN A 281 -0.36 17.89 17.16
N GLN A 282 0.56 18.13 16.24
CA GLN A 282 1.42 19.31 16.26
C GLN A 282 0.61 20.59 16.10
N ILE A 283 -0.36 20.62 15.18
CA ILE A 283 -1.30 21.75 15.02
C ILE A 283 -2.09 21.97 16.32
N ALA A 284 -2.53 20.90 16.98
CA ALA A 284 -3.25 20.99 18.24
C ALA A 284 -2.36 21.53 19.38
N THR A 285 -1.08 21.14 19.42
CA THR A 285 -0.09 21.64 20.38
C THR A 285 0.17 23.13 20.16
N MET A 286 0.42 23.57 18.92
CA MET A 286 0.60 24.99 18.58
C MET A 286 -0.61 25.84 19.02
N LYS A 287 -1.83 25.33 18.83
CA LYS A 287 -3.05 26.00 19.33
C LYS A 287 -3.08 26.13 20.85
N LYS A 288 -2.66 25.09 21.59
CA LYS A 288 -2.62 25.09 23.05
C LYS A 288 -1.55 26.03 23.60
N GLU A 289 -0.42 26.14 22.91
CA GLU A 289 0.69 27.02 23.26
C GLU A 289 0.42 28.49 22.89
N GLY A 290 -0.71 28.79 22.24
CA GLY A 290 -1.10 30.13 21.86
C GLY A 290 -0.38 30.66 20.62
N SER A 291 0.15 29.77 19.76
CA SER A 291 0.66 30.16 18.45
C SER A 291 -0.42 30.90 17.65
N SER A 292 0.02 31.89 16.88
CA SER A 292 -0.88 32.68 16.04
C SER A 292 -1.50 31.83 14.92
N ALA A 293 -2.66 32.26 14.43
CA ALA A 293 -3.32 31.61 13.29
C ALA A 293 -2.41 31.60 12.04
N ALA A 294 -1.57 32.62 11.87
CA ALA A 294 -0.62 32.72 10.77
C ALA A 294 0.47 31.63 10.86
N GLU A 295 1.07 31.42 12.04
CA GLU A 295 2.08 30.38 12.25
C GLU A 295 1.51 28.97 12.05
N ILE A 296 0.29 28.72 12.53
CA ILE A 296 -0.41 27.44 12.31
C ILE A 296 -0.68 27.23 10.82
N SER A 297 -1.09 28.28 10.11
CA SER A 297 -1.31 28.23 8.66
C SER A 297 -0.01 27.96 7.90
N GLU A 298 1.10 28.59 8.28
CA GLU A 298 2.40 28.38 7.63
C GLU A 298 2.94 26.98 7.88
N PHE A 299 2.86 26.46 9.11
CA PHE A 299 3.23 25.09 9.42
C PHE A 299 2.43 24.11 8.56
N ARG A 300 1.12 24.33 8.46
CA ARG A 300 0.23 23.50 7.67
C ARG A 300 0.56 23.55 6.18
N THR A 301 0.83 24.73 5.60
CA THR A 301 1.25 24.84 4.19
C THR A 301 2.49 24.01 3.93
N ARG A 302 3.51 24.11 4.80
CA ARG A 302 4.75 23.32 4.68
C ARG A 302 4.49 21.81 4.77
N ILE A 303 3.61 21.37 5.66
CA ILE A 303 3.24 19.96 5.76
C ILE A 303 2.46 19.49 4.51
N ASN A 304 1.54 20.29 3.99
CA ASN A 304 0.79 19.95 2.78
C ASN A 304 1.71 19.90 1.54
N GLU A 305 2.72 20.77 1.47
CA GLU A 305 3.77 20.68 0.44
C GLU A 305 4.54 19.36 0.56
N TYR A 306 4.97 18.99 1.78
CA TYR A 306 5.62 17.70 2.02
C TYR A 306 4.72 16.51 1.66
N PHE A 307 3.43 16.54 2.01
CA PHE A 307 2.48 15.49 1.64
C PHE A 307 2.31 15.41 0.13
N ARG A 308 2.20 16.54 -0.57
CA ARG A 308 2.13 16.57 -2.04
C ARG A 308 3.37 15.97 -2.69
N GLU A 309 4.57 16.28 -2.20
CA GLU A 309 5.83 15.68 -2.67
C GLU A 309 5.88 14.16 -2.46
N LYS A 310 5.26 13.67 -1.39
CA LYS A 310 5.17 12.23 -1.07
C LYS A 310 3.97 11.52 -1.69
N GLY A 311 3.10 12.23 -2.41
CA GLY A 311 1.85 11.67 -2.94
C GLY A 311 0.83 11.29 -1.85
N ILE A 312 0.95 11.91 -0.67
CA ILE A 312 0.02 11.76 0.46
C ILE A 312 -1.08 12.82 0.33
N ALA A 313 -2.30 12.50 0.78
CA ALA A 313 -3.39 13.47 0.78
C ALA A 313 -3.12 14.64 1.73
N GLU A 314 -3.54 15.83 1.33
CA GLU A 314 -3.35 17.02 2.16
C GLU A 314 -4.24 17.01 3.41
N LEU A 315 -3.84 17.75 4.45
CA LEU A 315 -4.68 17.98 5.61
C LEU A 315 -5.94 18.77 5.22
N PRO A 316 -7.13 18.47 5.79
CA PRO A 316 -8.40 19.15 5.47
C PRO A 316 -8.45 20.56 6.06
N GLU A 317 -9.01 21.54 5.34
CA GLU A 317 -9.08 22.96 5.77
C GLU A 317 -9.70 23.11 7.16
N LEU A 318 -9.08 23.98 7.97
CA LEU A 318 -9.67 24.37 9.24
C LEU A 318 -10.90 25.21 8.91
N LYS A 319 -12.08 24.60 8.91
CA LYS A 319 -13.33 25.37 8.86
C LYS A 319 -13.30 26.35 10.03
N ASN A 320 -13.23 27.64 9.72
CA ASN A 320 -13.40 28.69 10.72
C ASN A 320 -14.85 28.59 11.22
N ARG A 321 -15.07 27.98 12.39
CA ARG A 321 -16.40 27.84 13.01
C ARG A 321 -17.09 29.18 13.30
N ASN A 322 -16.42 30.32 13.11
CA ASN A 322 -16.95 31.65 13.43
C ASN A 322 -17.81 32.28 12.31
N THR A 323 -18.04 31.59 11.18
CA THR A 323 -18.76 32.18 10.03
C THR A 323 -20.16 31.63 9.80
N GLU A 324 -20.61 30.61 10.53
CA GLU A 324 -21.91 29.94 10.29
C GLU A 324 -23.01 30.24 11.34
N GLU A 325 -22.77 31.11 12.34
CA GLU A 325 -23.82 31.56 13.29
C GLU A 325 -24.49 32.90 12.89
N LYS A 326 -24.46 33.26 11.61
CA LYS A 326 -25.21 34.41 11.07
C LYS A 326 -25.95 34.05 9.78
N GLU A 327 -26.87 33.10 9.85
CA GLU A 327 -28.04 33.04 8.98
C GLU A 327 -29.29 32.74 9.81
#